data_AF-C6K364-F1
#
_entry.id   AF-C6K364-F1
#
_cell.length_a   1.000
_cell.length_b   1.000
_cell.length_c   1.000
_cell.angle_alpha   90.00
_cell.angle_beta   90.00
_cell.angle_gamma   90.00
#
_symmetry.space_group_name_H-M   'P 1'
#
loop_
_entity.id
_entity.type
_entity.pdbx_description
1 polymer ?
#
loop_
_entity_poly.entity_id
_entity_poly.type
_entity_poly.pdbx_seq_one_letter_code
_entity_poly.pdbx_strand_id
1 'polypeptide(L)' 'QFVRFDSDAESPRMEPRAPWAEQEGPEYWEEQTRRVKDITQSFRVGLGNLR' A
#
# COMPACT_ATOMS: atom_id res chain seq x y z
N GLN A 1 -9.07 -8.12 -8.85
CA GLN A 1 -8.15 -7.28 -8.07
C GLN A 1 -8.44 -5.82 -8.42
N PHE A 2 -8.74 -4.99 -7.43
CA PHE A 2 -9.23 -3.61 -7.65
C PHE A 2 -8.19 -2.54 -7.27
N VAL A 3 -7.20 -2.94 -6.48
CA VAL A 3 -6.05 -2.11 -6.06
C VAL A 3 -4.79 -2.95 -6.13
N ARG A 4 -3.66 -2.30 -6.41
CA ARG A 4 -2.32 -2.88 -6.34
C ARG A 4 -1.45 -2.02 -5.44
N PHE A 5 -0.65 -2.67 -4.61
CA PHE A 5 0.47 -2.04 -3.95
C PHE A 5 1.71 -2.77 -4.40
N ASP A 6 2.66 -2.02 -4.97
CA ASP A 6 3.94 -2.55 -5.41
C ASP A 6 5.02 -2.04 -4.44
N SER A 7 5.58 -2.95 -3.65
CA SER A 7 6.60 -2.62 -2.65
C SER A 7 7.99 -2.45 -3.24
N ASP A 8 8.23 -2.98 -4.45
CA ASP A 8 9.52 -2.95 -5.15
C ASP A 8 9.65 -1.72 -6.07
N ALA A 9 8.54 -1.05 -6.39
CA ALA A 9 8.55 0.19 -7.14
C ALA A 9 9.35 1.30 -6.42
N GLU A 10 10.04 2.15 -7.20
CA GLU A 10 10.83 3.29 -6.68
C GLU A 10 10.02 4.23 -5.79
N SER A 11 8.72 4.35 -6.06
CA SER A 11 7.76 5.06 -5.20
C SER A 11 6.58 4.15 -4.89
N PRO A 12 6.63 3.37 -3.78
CA PRO A 12 5.57 2.47 -3.39
C PRO A 12 4.31 3.28 -3.07
N ARG A 13 3.27 3.06 -3.85
CA ARG A 13 1.94 3.68 -3.70
C ARG A 13 0.85 2.67 -3.98
N MET A 14 -0.34 2.93 -3.43
CA MET A 14 -1.52 2.19 -3.82
C MET A 14 -2.03 2.73 -5.15
N GLU A 15 -2.25 1.83 -6.11
CA GLU A 15 -2.73 2.15 -7.45
C GLU A 15 -4.09 1.51 -7.71
N PRO A 16 -5.11 2.28 -8.16
CA PRO A 16 -6.38 1.73 -8.59
C PRO A 16 -6.21 0.86 -9.83
N ARG A 17 -6.90 -0.28 -9.86
CA ARG A 17 -7.03 -1.17 -11.04
C ARG A 17 -8.47 -1.27 -11.54
N ALA A 18 -9.39 -0.57 -10.88
CA ALA A 18 -10.80 -0.55 -11.23
C ALA A 18 -11.28 0.90 -11.42
N PRO A 19 -12.15 1.17 -12.40
CA PRO A 19 -12.61 2.53 -12.71
C PRO A 19 -13.27 3.25 -11.55
N TRP A 20 -13.96 2.49 -10.69
CA TRP A 20 -14.63 3.07 -9.52
C TRP A 20 -13.65 3.53 -8.44
N ALA A 21 -12.45 2.95 -8.39
CA ALA A 21 -11.42 3.30 -7.43
C ALA A 21 -10.71 4.60 -7.85
N GLU A 22 -10.58 4.88 -9.15
CA GLU A 22 -10.04 6.15 -9.66
C GLU A 22 -10.86 7.38 -9.25
N GLN A 23 -12.11 7.17 -8.81
CA GLN A 23 -12.98 8.23 -8.30
C GLN A 23 -12.58 8.69 -6.89
N GLU A 24 -11.78 7.90 -6.17
CA GLU A 24 -11.27 8.26 -4.85
C GLU A 24 -10.22 9.37 -4.97
N GLY A 25 -10.29 10.36 -4.07
CA GLY A 25 -9.40 11.51 -4.08
C GLY A 25 -7.95 11.18 -3.69
N PRO A 26 -6.99 12.09 -3.97
CA PRO A 26 -5.59 11.89 -3.62
C PRO A 26 -5.38 11.66 -2.11
N GLU A 27 -6.17 12.30 -1.25
CA GLU A 27 -6.09 12.12 0.21
C GLU A 27 -6.36 10.67 0.65
N TYR A 28 -7.34 10.00 0.03
CA TYR A 28 -7.63 8.60 0.28
C TYR A 28 -6.43 7.73 -0.11
N TRP A 29 -5.87 7.97 -1.30
CA TRP A 29 -4.74 7.21 -1.82
C TRP A 29 -3.46 7.41 -1.00
N GLU A 30 -3.23 8.63 -0.49
CA GLU A 30 -2.12 8.93 0.41
C GLU A 30 -2.27 8.22 1.76
N GLU A 31 -3.47 8.24 2.35
CA GLU A 31 -3.76 7.51 3.60
C GLU A 31 -3.54 6.01 3.43
N GLN A 32 -4.10 5.42 2.37
CA GLN A 32 -3.96 4.00 2.07
C GLN A 32 -2.48 3.64 1.85
N THR A 33 -1.75 4.46 1.10
CA THR A 33 -0.31 4.25 0.87
C THR A 33 0.48 4.27 2.18
N ARG A 34 0.19 5.22 3.08
CA ARG A 34 0.83 5.31 4.40
C ARG A 34 0.52 4.07 5.26
N ARG A 35 -0.73 3.63 5.26
CA ARG A 35 -1.17 2.46 6.02
C ARG A 35 -0.50 1.18 5.54
N VAL A 36 -0.37 0.98 4.22
CA VAL A 36 0.29 -0.20 3.67
C VAL A 36 1.80 -0.18 3.96
N LYS A 37 2.44 1.00 3.93
CA LYS A 37 3.85 1.14 4.34
C LYS A 37 4.07 0.72 5.79
N ASP A 38 3.20 1.17 6.70
CA ASP A 38 3.24 0.79 8.12
C ASP A 38 3.10 -0.71 8.32
N ILE A 39 2.07 -1.31 7.69
CA ILE A 39 1.84 -2.76 7.71
C ILE A 39 3.05 -3.52 7.20
N THR A 40 3.66 -3.09 6.08
CA THR A 40 4.84 -3.73 5.49
C THR A 40 6.02 -3.70 6.47
N GLN A 41 6.23 -2.60 7.18
CA GLN A 41 7.27 -2.50 8.21
C GLN A 41 6.98 -3.41 9.40
N SER A 42 5.74 -3.43 9.91
CA SER A 42 5.35 -4.32 11.02
C SER A 42 5.54 -5.79 10.67
N PHE A 43 5.14 -6.20 9.46
CA PHE A 43 5.37 -7.57 8.98
C PHE A 43 6.85 -7.90 8.89
N ARG A 44 7.68 -6.98 8.38
CA ARG A 44 9.13 -7.18 8.31
C ARG A 44 9.77 -7.37 9.69
N VAL A 45 9.37 -6.56 10.67
CA VAL A 45 9.84 -6.68 12.07
C VAL A 45 9.36 -7.98 12.70
N GLY A 46 8.07 -8.31 12.53
CA GLY A 46 7.49 -9.55 13.04
C GLY A 46 8.17 -10.81 12.49
N LEU A 47 8.46 -10.84 11.19
CA LEU A 47 9.22 -11.92 10.56
C LEU A 47 10.67 -11.99 11.08
N GLY A 48 11.29 -10.85 11.39
CA GLY A 48 12.61 -10.81 12.01
C GLY A 48 12.63 -11.36 13.44
N ASN A 49 11.54 -11.19 14.20
CA ASN A 49 11.41 -11.67 15.58
C ASN A 49 11.06 -13.18 15.68
N LEU A 50 10.55 -13.78 14.61
CA LEU A 50 10.23 -15.22 14.53
C LEU A 50 11.47 -16.10 14.27
N ARG A 51 12.67 -15.54 14.34
CA ARG A 51 13.93 -16.18 13.98
C ARG A 51 14.74 -16.62 15.19
#